data_AF-A0A196S911-F1
#
_entry.id   AF-A0A196S911-F1
#
_cell.length_a   1.000
_cell.length_b   1.000
_cell.length_c   1.000
_cell.angle_alpha   90.00
_cell.angle_beta   90.00
_cell.angle_gamma   90.00
#
_symmetry.space_group_name_H-M   'P 1'
#
loop_
_entity.id
_entity.type
_entity.pdbx_description
1 polymer ?
#
loop_
_entity_poly.entity_id
_entity_poly.type
_entity_poly.pdbx_seq_one_letter_code
_entity_poly.pdbx_strand_id
1 'polypeptide(L)'
;MSTQKSDKKEDLLPMSLDESYPEEEVKTKRDHSKRETIKRKKSKHSAKGKKRESSCGRRPCVLLLVVACVVALCYGGFLIYKWSSRSTCNVFGVSYPKDQQGLDHLTTCQRLTSVIISGDAFSSVIFPADGFNTVTSLTIQNVPKATQIMFGDNSFQKLTSIKLKGVDGVEMFRIGKDSFTVLPKLVLSNFPALKSVIIGERSLNEAHFELSYSPVQDLTINENAFSASSQFILVDLPALSSMQFHGNNFAKAHTFNVANLPALTDFTADYKCFRQAEVLFANDPKLAHIRLGTGAMQEGTLTLEARGAEEAR
;
A
#
# COMPACT_ATOMS: atom_id res chain seq x y z
N MET A 1 -49.55 -29.09 19.07
CA MET A 1 -49.01 -27.77 19.47
C MET A 1 -47.73 -27.57 18.66
N SER A 2 -47.82 -26.92 17.50
CA SER A 2 -47.71 -25.46 17.32
C SER A 2 -46.36 -24.95 17.82
N THR A 3 -45.52 -24.26 17.05
CA THR A 3 -45.78 -23.42 15.88
C THR A 3 -44.49 -23.14 15.10
N GLN A 4 -44.68 -22.64 13.88
CA GLN A 4 -43.78 -22.57 12.76
C GLN A 4 -42.59 -21.60 12.90
N LYS A 5 -41.53 -21.99 12.21
CA LYS A 5 -40.40 -21.20 11.74
C LYS A 5 -40.88 -20.29 10.59
N SER A 6 -40.60 -18.98 10.66
CA SER A 6 -40.80 -18.03 9.56
C SER A 6 -39.44 -17.52 9.13
N ASP A 7 -38.96 -18.04 8.00
CA ASP A 7 -37.79 -17.55 7.27
C ASP A 7 -38.19 -16.29 6.50
N LYS A 8 -37.51 -15.17 6.73
CA LYS A 8 -37.63 -13.96 5.90
C LYS A 8 -36.35 -13.80 5.08
N LYS A 9 -36.52 -14.05 3.78
CA LYS A 9 -35.54 -13.95 2.70
C LYS A 9 -35.54 -12.50 2.21
N GLU A 10 -34.41 -11.80 2.29
CA GLU A 10 -34.22 -10.50 1.60
C GLU A 10 -33.53 -10.77 0.26
N ASP A 11 -34.33 -10.74 -0.80
CA ASP A 11 -33.87 -10.76 -2.19
C ASP A 11 -33.43 -9.33 -2.57
N LEU A 12 -32.13 -9.13 -2.79
CA LEU A 12 -31.54 -7.96 -3.44
C LEU A 12 -31.42 -8.24 -4.94
N LEU A 13 -31.84 -7.28 -5.78
CA LEU A 13 -31.36 -6.90 -7.13
C LEU A 13 -32.47 -6.04 -7.82
N PRO A 14 -32.19 -5.28 -8.90
CA PRO A 14 -31.19 -4.22 -9.11
C PRO A 14 -31.85 -2.89 -9.54
N MET A 15 -31.16 -1.74 -9.46
CA MET A 15 -31.59 -0.49 -10.11
C MET A 15 -30.54 -0.02 -11.12
N SER A 16 -30.97 0.07 -12.37
CA SER A 16 -30.28 0.59 -13.55
C SER A 16 -30.70 2.04 -13.85
N LEU A 17 -29.75 2.83 -14.41
CA LEU A 17 -29.81 3.75 -15.57
C LEU A 17 -31.16 4.47 -15.82
N ASP A 18 -31.28 5.78 -16.06
CA ASP A 18 -30.53 6.74 -16.87
C ASP A 18 -31.07 8.16 -16.54
N GLU A 19 -30.35 9.23 -16.90
CA GLU A 19 -30.82 10.21 -17.91
C GLU A 19 -30.00 11.51 -17.94
N SER A 20 -29.65 11.85 -19.18
CA SER A 20 -28.91 12.99 -19.69
C SER A 20 -29.83 14.12 -20.19
N TYR A 21 -29.30 15.35 -20.16
CA TYR A 21 -29.68 16.63 -20.81
C TYR A 21 -30.53 16.59 -22.12
N PRO A 22 -31.32 17.65 -22.45
CA PRO A 22 -30.79 18.77 -23.26
C PRO A 22 -31.41 20.19 -23.07
N GLU A 23 -30.78 21.16 -23.74
CA GLU A 23 -31.13 22.58 -23.96
C GLU A 23 -32.33 22.80 -24.92
N GLU A 24 -33.02 23.96 -24.86
CA GLU A 24 -33.10 24.95 -25.96
C GLU A 24 -34.02 26.16 -25.68
N GLU A 25 -33.80 27.21 -26.48
CA GLU A 25 -34.36 28.57 -26.51
C GLU A 25 -35.88 28.70 -26.78
N VAL A 26 -36.46 29.88 -26.52
CA VAL A 26 -37.10 30.79 -27.52
C VAL A 26 -38.11 31.78 -26.88
N LYS A 27 -38.02 33.02 -27.39
CA LYS A 27 -38.85 34.23 -27.21
C LYS A 27 -40.37 34.02 -27.35
N THR A 28 -41.19 34.88 -26.70
CA THR A 28 -41.99 35.97 -27.34
C THR A 28 -43.08 36.56 -26.42
N LYS A 29 -43.54 37.76 -26.78
CA LYS A 29 -44.38 38.74 -26.07
C LYS A 29 -45.90 38.45 -26.16
N ARG A 30 -46.65 39.31 -25.42
CA ARG A 30 -48.05 39.77 -25.62
C ARG A 30 -49.12 38.78 -25.13
N ASP A 31 -50.28 39.18 -24.62
CA ASP A 31 -50.91 40.49 -24.43
C ASP A 31 -52.08 40.35 -23.44
N HIS A 32 -52.53 41.50 -22.92
CA HIS A 32 -53.90 41.85 -22.51
C HIS A 32 -54.76 40.89 -21.66
N SER A 33 -55.27 41.39 -20.53
CA SER A 33 -56.62 41.99 -20.50
C SER A 33 -57.10 42.30 -19.06
N LYS A 34 -57.40 43.59 -18.84
CA LYS A 34 -58.55 44.18 -18.13
C LYS A 34 -59.06 43.50 -16.85
N ARG A 35 -59.14 44.26 -15.75
CA ARG A 35 -60.40 44.92 -15.36
C ARG A 35 -60.20 45.99 -14.28
N GLU A 36 -60.91 47.08 -14.49
CA GLU A 36 -61.04 48.28 -13.64
C GLU A 36 -61.76 47.99 -12.32
N THR A 37 -61.58 48.84 -11.31
CA THR A 37 -62.60 49.77 -10.77
C THR A 37 -62.09 50.42 -9.46
N ILE A 38 -61.88 51.75 -9.41
CA ILE A 38 -62.78 52.85 -8.97
C ILE A 38 -62.40 53.40 -7.57
N LYS A 39 -61.91 54.66 -7.58
CA LYS A 39 -62.14 55.84 -6.69
C LYS A 39 -61.96 55.64 -5.16
N ARG A 40 -61.30 56.53 -4.38
CA ARG A 40 -61.54 57.99 -4.23
C ARG A 40 -60.60 58.56 -3.12
N LYS A 41 -60.01 59.76 -3.34
CA LYS A 41 -59.70 60.91 -2.42
C LYS A 41 -59.06 60.62 -1.03
N LYS A 42 -58.10 61.38 -0.44
CA LYS A 42 -57.83 62.84 -0.43
C LYS A 42 -56.58 63.15 0.45
N SER A 43 -55.78 64.17 0.07
CA SER A 43 -55.00 65.11 0.92
C SER A 43 -53.80 64.55 1.72
N LYS A 44 -52.66 65.24 1.96
CA LYS A 44 -52.39 66.67 2.23
C LYS A 44 -50.89 66.96 2.02
N HIS A 45 -50.61 68.25 1.83
CA HIS A 45 -49.30 68.88 1.69
C HIS A 45 -48.36 68.78 2.91
N SER A 46 -47.06 68.90 2.60
CA SER A 46 -45.99 69.61 3.34
C SER A 46 -45.33 68.92 4.53
N ALA A 47 -44.03 68.63 4.42
CA ALA A 47 -43.02 69.33 5.20
C ALA A 47 -41.58 68.98 4.75
N LYS A 48 -40.85 70.04 4.36
CA LYS A 48 -39.43 70.35 4.60
C LYS A 48 -38.41 69.22 4.61
N GLY A 49 -37.48 69.34 3.65
CA GLY A 49 -36.30 68.51 3.51
C GLY A 49 -35.35 68.49 4.71
N LYS A 50 -34.68 67.34 4.83
CA LYS A 50 -33.35 67.21 5.41
C LYS A 50 -32.47 66.60 4.31
N LYS A 51 -31.40 67.31 3.94
CA LYS A 51 -30.28 66.73 3.17
C LYS A 51 -29.82 65.47 3.91
N ARG A 52 -29.91 64.32 3.26
CA ARG A 52 -29.12 63.14 3.60
C ARG A 52 -28.17 62.91 2.44
N GLU A 53 -26.89 63.08 2.73
CA GLU A 53 -25.80 62.77 1.82
C GLU A 53 -25.87 61.29 1.40
N SER A 54 -25.72 61.08 0.10
CA SER A 54 -25.71 59.78 -0.54
C SER A 54 -24.41 59.04 -0.22
N SER A 55 -24.45 58.05 0.66
CA SER A 55 -23.37 57.05 0.77
C SER A 55 -23.76 55.79 -0.03
N CYS A 56 -23.69 55.87 -1.35
CA CYS A 56 -23.84 54.71 -2.23
C CYS A 56 -22.56 54.59 -3.07
N GLY A 57 -21.76 53.55 -2.84
CA GLY A 57 -20.58 53.27 -3.67
C GLY A 57 -19.45 52.47 -3.03
N ARG A 58 -19.32 52.44 -1.69
CA ARG A 58 -18.15 51.80 -1.04
C ARG A 58 -18.27 50.30 -0.76
N ARG A 59 -19.49 49.76 -0.66
CA ARG A 59 -19.73 48.36 -0.27
C ARG A 59 -19.23 47.30 -1.27
N PRO A 60 -19.41 47.43 -2.60
CA PRO A 60 -18.89 46.43 -3.54
C PRO A 60 -17.36 46.45 -3.64
N CYS A 61 -16.72 47.63 -3.53
CA CYS A 61 -15.26 47.73 -3.55
C CYS A 61 -14.59 47.11 -2.32
N VAL A 62 -15.19 47.26 -1.14
CA VAL A 62 -14.68 46.62 0.09
C VAL A 62 -14.80 45.10 -0.03
N LEU A 63 -15.90 44.59 -0.61
CA LEU A 63 -16.12 43.15 -0.75
C LEU A 63 -15.14 42.53 -1.76
N LEU A 64 -14.86 43.20 -2.88
CA LEU A 64 -13.84 42.78 -3.85
C LEU A 64 -12.43 42.79 -3.25
N LEU A 65 -12.08 43.80 -2.44
CA LEU A 65 -10.80 43.85 -1.73
C LEU A 65 -10.65 42.72 -0.73
N VAL A 66 -11.72 42.39 0.02
CA VAL A 66 -11.70 41.26 0.96
C VAL A 66 -11.51 39.94 0.22
N VAL A 67 -12.22 39.72 -0.89
CA VAL A 67 -12.06 38.50 -1.70
C VAL A 67 -10.64 38.41 -2.28
N ALA A 68 -10.10 39.50 -2.81
CA ALA A 68 -8.73 39.53 -3.32
C ALA A 68 -7.69 39.23 -2.22
N CYS A 69 -7.87 39.77 -1.02
CA CYS A 69 -7.02 39.47 0.14
C CYS A 69 -7.11 38.01 0.56
N VAL A 70 -8.30 37.41 0.59
CA VAL A 70 -8.47 35.99 0.92
C VAL A 70 -7.79 35.11 -0.12
N VAL A 71 -7.98 35.38 -1.42
CA VAL A 71 -7.32 34.64 -2.50
C VAL A 71 -5.80 34.77 -2.41
N ALA A 72 -5.27 35.97 -2.14
CA ALA A 72 -3.85 36.20 -1.97
C ALA A 72 -3.28 35.48 -0.74
N LEU A 73 -4.01 35.44 0.38
CA LEU A 73 -3.63 34.69 1.58
C LEU A 73 -3.67 33.18 1.35
N CYS A 74 -4.68 32.67 0.62
CA CYS A 74 -4.75 31.27 0.23
C CYS A 74 -3.60 30.88 -0.72
N TYR A 75 -3.30 31.73 -1.71
CA TYR A 75 -2.19 31.51 -2.64
C TYR A 75 -0.83 31.61 -1.95
N GLY A 76 -0.65 32.61 -1.07
CA GLY A 76 0.53 32.74 -0.23
C GLY A 76 0.70 31.53 0.71
N GLY A 77 -0.40 31.07 1.33
CA GLY A 77 -0.43 29.84 2.13
C GLY A 77 -0.09 28.60 1.32
N PHE A 78 -0.54 28.51 0.07
CA PHE A 78 -0.19 27.43 -0.86
C PHE A 78 1.29 27.47 -1.25
N LEU A 79 1.85 28.66 -1.52
CA LEU A 79 3.27 28.83 -1.81
C LEU A 79 4.14 28.51 -0.58
N ILE A 80 3.72 28.94 0.62
CA ILE A 80 4.38 28.60 1.89
C ILE A 80 4.25 27.11 2.18
N TYR A 81 3.11 26.47 1.91
CA TYR A 81 2.95 25.01 2.00
C TYR A 81 3.91 24.28 1.05
N LYS A 82 4.02 24.76 -0.19
CA LYS A 82 4.95 24.23 -1.21
C LYS A 82 6.42 24.48 -0.83
N TRP A 83 6.72 25.58 -0.14
CA TRP A 83 8.07 25.94 0.31
C TRP A 83 8.46 25.23 1.62
N SER A 84 7.53 25.07 2.56
CA SER A 84 7.71 24.37 3.83
C SER A 84 7.77 22.84 3.65
N SER A 85 7.13 22.31 2.60
CA SER A 85 7.32 20.92 2.15
C SER A 85 8.72 20.63 1.59
N ARG A 86 9.64 21.61 1.59
CA ARG A 86 11.08 21.35 1.37
C ARG A 86 11.68 20.43 2.44
N SER A 87 10.97 20.22 3.55
CA SER A 87 11.25 19.22 4.61
C SER A 87 10.19 18.07 4.61
N THR A 88 9.87 17.60 3.41
CA THR A 88 9.63 16.21 3.00
C THR A 88 8.61 15.29 3.71
N CYS A 89 7.59 15.82 4.38
CA CYS A 89 6.38 15.06 4.71
C CYS A 89 5.20 16.03 4.86
N ASN A 90 4.04 15.73 4.28
CA ASN A 90 2.88 16.62 4.38
C ASN A 90 2.31 16.62 5.82
N VAL A 91 1.31 17.45 6.10
CA VAL A 91 0.69 17.54 7.45
C VAL A 91 0.12 16.19 7.95
N PHE A 92 -0.18 15.27 7.03
CA PHE A 92 -0.69 13.93 7.30
C PHE A 92 0.42 12.88 7.48
N GLY A 93 1.69 13.27 7.41
CA GLY A 93 2.82 12.34 7.52
C GLY A 93 3.09 11.54 6.25
N VAL A 94 2.54 11.95 5.11
CA VAL A 94 2.73 11.26 3.82
C VAL A 94 3.81 11.95 3.01
N SER A 95 4.71 11.18 2.41
CA SER A 95 5.77 11.69 1.53
C SER A 95 5.87 10.95 0.20
N TYR A 96 6.32 11.70 -0.81
CA TYR A 96 6.50 11.26 -2.20
C TYR A 96 7.93 11.65 -2.64
N PRO A 97 8.96 10.89 -2.22
CA PRO A 97 10.33 11.18 -2.63
C PRO A 97 10.46 11.02 -4.14
N LYS A 98 11.19 11.95 -4.77
CA LYS A 98 11.36 11.98 -6.23
C LYS A 98 12.53 11.13 -6.72
N ASP A 99 13.52 10.94 -5.86
CA ASP A 99 14.77 10.24 -6.12
C ASP A 99 15.33 9.69 -4.79
N GLN A 100 16.45 8.99 -4.88
CA GLN A 100 17.10 8.38 -3.72
C GLN A 100 17.55 9.44 -2.70
N GLN A 101 18.07 10.58 -3.15
CA GLN A 101 18.50 11.66 -2.25
C GLN A 101 17.32 12.22 -1.45
N GLY A 102 16.18 12.46 -2.10
CA GLY A 102 14.95 12.89 -1.46
C GLY A 102 14.40 11.86 -0.47
N LEU A 103 14.58 10.56 -0.77
CA LEU A 103 14.24 9.46 0.14
C LEU A 103 15.13 9.49 1.39
N ASP A 104 16.45 9.68 1.25
CA ASP A 104 17.40 9.70 2.37
C ASP A 104 17.08 10.83 3.37
N HIS A 105 16.64 11.99 2.86
CA HIS A 105 16.24 13.12 3.70
C HIS A 105 14.98 12.84 4.55
N LEU A 106 14.17 11.83 4.20
CA LEU A 106 12.95 11.48 4.94
C LEU A 106 13.23 10.87 6.33
N THR A 107 14.42 10.32 6.54
CA THR A 107 14.83 9.65 7.78
C THR A 107 14.67 10.54 9.01
N THR A 108 14.86 11.84 8.86
CA THR A 108 14.73 12.84 9.93
C THR A 108 13.30 13.30 10.18
N CYS A 109 12.32 12.97 9.32
CA CYS A 109 10.93 13.36 9.52
C CYS A 109 10.25 12.48 10.59
N GLN A 110 10.12 13.00 11.80
CA GLN A 110 9.47 12.32 12.93
C GLN A 110 7.95 12.12 12.76
N ARG A 111 7.32 12.86 11.84
CA ARG A 111 5.88 12.77 11.56
C ARG A 111 5.56 11.80 10.42
N LEU A 112 6.58 11.19 9.81
CA LEU A 112 6.41 10.36 8.62
C LEU A 112 5.69 9.07 8.99
N THR A 113 4.51 8.86 8.42
CA THR A 113 3.67 7.67 8.63
C THR A 113 3.51 6.87 7.35
N SER A 114 3.62 7.50 6.19
CA SER A 114 3.44 6.85 4.89
C SER A 114 4.44 7.35 3.86
N VAL A 115 5.04 6.42 3.12
CA VAL A 115 5.96 6.70 2.02
C VAL A 115 5.41 6.08 0.74
N ILE A 116 5.31 6.88 -0.32
CA ILE A 116 4.85 6.44 -1.63
C ILE A 116 5.92 6.77 -2.65
N ILE A 117 6.56 5.73 -3.19
CA ILE A 117 7.63 5.82 -4.18
C ILE A 117 7.04 5.45 -5.55
N SER A 118 7.25 6.33 -6.53
CA SER A 118 6.84 6.07 -7.91
C SER A 118 7.64 6.90 -8.90
N GLY A 119 7.76 6.40 -10.13
CA GLY A 119 8.45 7.09 -11.22
C GLY A 119 9.75 6.39 -11.60
N ASP A 120 10.43 6.95 -12.59
CA ASP A 120 11.55 6.29 -13.29
C ASP A 120 12.93 6.83 -12.86
N ALA A 121 12.98 7.59 -11.77
CA ALA A 121 14.20 8.18 -11.21
C ALA A 121 14.99 7.24 -10.28
N PHE A 122 14.36 6.15 -9.82
CA PHE A 122 14.99 5.16 -8.96
C PHE A 122 15.60 4.03 -9.79
N SER A 123 16.94 3.97 -9.85
CA SER A 123 17.68 2.80 -10.34
C SER A 123 17.81 1.70 -9.27
N SER A 124 17.80 2.11 -8.01
CA SER A 124 17.67 1.28 -6.81
C SER A 124 16.84 2.06 -5.78
N VAL A 125 16.06 1.36 -4.98
CA VAL A 125 15.32 1.92 -3.85
C VAL A 125 15.98 1.42 -2.58
N ILE A 126 16.74 2.27 -1.92
CA ILE A 126 17.50 1.92 -0.73
C ILE A 126 16.96 2.73 0.44
N PHE A 127 16.59 2.04 1.52
CA PHE A 127 16.25 2.70 2.77
C PHE A 127 17.43 2.56 3.72
N PRO A 128 18.01 3.65 4.23
CA PRO A 128 19.11 3.58 5.19
C PRO A 128 18.71 2.89 6.49
N ALA A 129 19.73 2.44 7.22
CA ALA A 129 19.58 1.90 8.56
C ALA A 129 19.00 2.95 9.53
N ASP A 130 18.40 2.47 10.63
CA ASP A 130 17.83 3.29 11.71
C ASP A 130 16.71 4.27 11.27
N GLY A 131 16.22 4.13 10.04
CA GLY A 131 15.28 5.04 9.41
C GLY A 131 13.83 4.53 9.40
N PHE A 132 12.89 5.46 9.18
CA PHE A 132 11.48 5.15 8.88
C PHE A 132 10.74 4.38 9.99
N ASN A 133 11.22 4.41 11.24
CA ASN A 133 10.62 3.70 12.37
C ASN A 133 9.26 4.26 12.83
N THR A 134 8.81 5.39 12.26
CA THR A 134 7.45 5.93 12.42
C THR A 134 6.51 5.53 11.29
N VAL A 135 7.04 4.98 10.18
CA VAL A 135 6.25 4.64 8.99
C VAL A 135 5.49 3.35 9.22
N THR A 136 4.18 3.41 8.99
CA THR A 136 3.25 2.28 9.09
C THR A 136 2.82 1.77 7.73
N SER A 137 2.92 2.59 6.67
CA SER A 137 2.52 2.24 5.32
C SER A 137 3.60 2.59 4.29
N LEU A 138 4.01 1.62 3.49
CA LEU A 138 4.92 1.81 2.37
C LEU A 138 4.27 1.35 1.07
N THR A 139 4.33 2.18 0.03
CA THR A 139 3.93 1.80 -1.33
C THR A 139 5.07 2.11 -2.29
N ILE A 140 5.54 1.10 -3.01
CA ILE A 140 6.50 1.25 -4.10
C ILE A 140 5.77 0.81 -5.36
N GLN A 141 5.53 1.74 -6.27
CA GLN A 141 4.75 1.46 -7.47
C GLN A 141 5.29 2.11 -8.72
N ASN A 142 5.24 1.41 -9.85
CA ASN A 142 5.65 1.93 -11.16
C ASN A 142 7.07 2.53 -11.12
N VAL A 143 8.04 1.73 -10.66
CA VAL A 143 9.47 2.09 -10.63
C VAL A 143 10.26 1.19 -11.60
N PRO A 144 10.03 1.32 -12.92
CA PRO A 144 10.45 0.31 -13.90
C PRO A 144 11.97 0.16 -14.06
N LYS A 145 12.75 1.14 -13.63
CA LYS A 145 14.23 1.10 -13.69
C LYS A 145 14.87 0.54 -12.42
N ALA A 146 14.09 0.31 -11.36
CA ALA A 146 14.62 -0.14 -10.10
C ALA A 146 15.06 -1.61 -10.20
N THR A 147 16.35 -1.85 -9.95
CA THR A 147 16.95 -3.20 -9.95
C THR A 147 17.04 -3.80 -8.56
N GLN A 148 16.96 -2.97 -7.51
CA GLN A 148 17.11 -3.39 -6.13
C GLN A 148 16.11 -2.66 -5.23
N ILE A 149 15.56 -3.39 -4.26
CA ILE A 149 14.84 -2.82 -3.11
C ILE A 149 15.54 -3.33 -1.85
N MET A 150 16.14 -2.42 -1.09
CA MET A 150 16.94 -2.76 0.08
C MET A 150 16.51 -1.94 1.28
N PHE A 151 16.24 -2.62 2.39
CA PHE A 151 15.96 -2.00 3.68
C PHE A 151 17.18 -2.18 4.58
N GLY A 152 17.69 -1.08 5.12
CA GLY A 152 18.79 -1.10 6.08
C GLY A 152 18.37 -1.70 7.42
N ASP A 153 19.36 -2.00 8.26
CA ASP A 153 19.12 -2.56 9.58
C ASP A 153 18.33 -1.58 10.46
N ASN A 154 17.54 -2.11 11.40
CA ASN A 154 16.73 -1.33 12.35
C ASN A 154 15.78 -0.33 11.65
N SER A 155 15.30 -0.64 10.43
CA SER A 155 14.39 0.21 9.68
C SER A 155 12.94 -0.31 9.72
N PHE A 156 11.96 0.59 9.59
CA PHE A 156 10.55 0.21 9.43
C PHE A 156 9.99 -0.69 10.56
N GLN A 157 10.41 -0.51 11.80
CA GLN A 157 9.93 -1.33 12.93
C GLN A 157 8.43 -1.24 13.23
N LYS A 158 7.75 -0.20 12.71
CA LYS A 158 6.31 -0.01 12.86
C LYS A 158 5.53 -0.27 11.57
N LEU A 159 6.17 -0.80 10.53
CA LEU A 159 5.54 -1.03 9.24
C LEU A 159 4.51 -2.15 9.35
N THR A 160 3.25 -1.81 9.07
CA THR A 160 2.12 -2.76 9.10
C THR A 160 1.57 -3.06 7.71
N SER A 161 1.97 -2.30 6.70
CA SER A 161 1.51 -2.46 5.31
C SER A 161 2.61 -2.13 4.32
N ILE A 162 2.91 -3.05 3.43
CA ILE A 162 3.79 -2.85 2.27
C ILE A 162 3.04 -3.25 0.99
N LYS A 163 3.14 -2.40 -0.04
CA LYS A 163 2.58 -2.65 -1.37
C LYS A 163 3.66 -2.46 -2.43
N LEU A 164 3.86 -3.49 -3.24
CA LEU A 164 4.83 -3.51 -4.33
C LEU A 164 4.06 -3.79 -5.64
N LYS A 165 4.14 -2.91 -6.63
CA LYS A 165 3.41 -3.06 -7.90
C LYS A 165 4.16 -2.42 -9.07
N GLY A 166 4.31 -3.09 -10.21
CA GLY A 166 5.05 -2.51 -11.34
C GLY A 166 6.52 -2.23 -10.95
N VAL A 167 7.12 -3.23 -10.32
CA VAL A 167 8.52 -3.26 -9.85
C VAL A 167 9.28 -4.35 -10.61
N ASP A 168 8.92 -4.53 -11.87
CA ASP A 168 9.20 -5.74 -12.65
C ASP A 168 10.70 -5.93 -12.94
N GLY A 169 11.49 -4.85 -12.89
CA GLY A 169 12.94 -4.87 -13.06
C GLY A 169 13.74 -5.22 -11.79
N VAL A 170 13.08 -5.42 -10.63
CA VAL A 170 13.78 -5.68 -9.37
C VAL A 170 14.38 -7.08 -9.37
N GLU A 171 15.71 -7.14 -9.31
CA GLU A 171 16.50 -8.36 -9.26
C GLU A 171 16.84 -8.80 -7.83
N MET A 172 16.92 -7.85 -6.89
CA MET A 172 17.25 -8.12 -5.48
C MET A 172 16.27 -7.46 -4.52
N PHE A 173 15.75 -8.24 -3.59
CA PHE A 173 14.95 -7.76 -2.47
C PHE A 173 15.62 -8.14 -1.15
N ARG A 174 16.00 -7.15 -0.35
CA ARG A 174 16.70 -7.37 0.93
C ARG A 174 16.03 -6.62 2.06
N ILE A 175 15.72 -7.33 3.15
CA ILE A 175 15.33 -6.74 4.43
C ILE A 175 16.52 -6.79 5.39
N GLY A 176 16.82 -5.67 6.02
CA GLY A 176 17.86 -5.55 7.03
C GLY A 176 17.49 -6.23 8.35
N LYS A 177 18.46 -6.38 9.22
CA LYS A 177 18.29 -6.91 10.56
C LYS A 177 17.33 -6.04 11.39
N ASP A 178 16.61 -6.61 12.36
CA ASP A 178 15.72 -5.90 13.29
C ASP A 178 14.68 -4.99 12.61
N SER A 179 14.28 -5.33 11.38
CA SER A 179 13.37 -4.55 10.54
C SER A 179 12.01 -5.24 10.39
N PHE A 180 10.96 -4.48 10.14
CA PHE A 180 9.61 -5.01 9.81
C PHE A 180 9.03 -5.91 10.93
N THR A 181 9.36 -5.62 12.19
CA THR A 181 9.08 -6.49 13.34
C THR A 181 7.59 -6.68 13.67
N VAL A 182 6.72 -5.85 13.09
CA VAL A 182 5.26 -5.89 13.27
C VAL A 182 4.47 -6.09 11.97
N LEU A 183 5.17 -6.37 10.86
CA LEU A 183 4.51 -6.56 9.57
C LEU A 183 3.72 -7.89 9.61
N PRO A 184 2.41 -7.90 9.31
CA PRO A 184 1.62 -9.14 9.41
C PRO A 184 1.82 -10.09 8.23
N LYS A 185 2.10 -9.57 7.03
CA LYS A 185 2.27 -10.36 5.82
C LYS A 185 3.25 -9.69 4.86
N LEU A 186 4.13 -10.50 4.26
CA LEU A 186 4.98 -10.12 3.14
C LEU A 186 4.68 -11.04 1.95
N VAL A 187 4.28 -10.46 0.82
CA VAL A 187 4.00 -11.18 -0.43
C VAL A 187 4.94 -10.67 -1.52
N LEU A 188 5.73 -11.56 -2.07
CA LEU A 188 6.58 -11.33 -3.24
C LEU A 188 6.10 -12.27 -4.35
N SER A 189 5.14 -11.81 -5.15
CA SER A 189 4.52 -12.62 -6.18
C SER A 189 4.60 -11.94 -7.53
N ASN A 190 4.92 -12.70 -8.59
CA ASN A 190 5.03 -12.21 -9.96
C ASN A 190 6.11 -11.13 -10.15
N PHE A 191 7.33 -11.38 -9.67
CA PHE A 191 8.47 -10.51 -9.89
C PHE A 191 9.36 -11.11 -10.99
N PRO A 192 9.20 -10.72 -12.26
CA PRO A 192 9.78 -11.43 -13.40
C PRO A 192 11.31 -11.34 -13.48
N ALA A 193 11.95 -10.40 -12.80
CA ALA A 193 13.41 -10.25 -12.76
C ALA A 193 14.04 -10.67 -11.43
N LEU A 194 13.25 -11.04 -10.40
CA LEU A 194 13.75 -11.24 -9.04
C LEU A 194 14.61 -12.50 -8.94
N LYS A 195 15.90 -12.32 -8.64
CA LYS A 195 16.91 -13.39 -8.54
C LYS A 195 17.29 -13.71 -7.10
N SER A 196 17.26 -12.74 -6.20
CA SER A 196 17.74 -12.92 -4.82
C SER A 196 16.81 -12.29 -3.79
N VAL A 197 16.47 -13.06 -2.76
CA VAL A 197 15.70 -12.61 -1.60
C VAL A 197 16.49 -12.90 -0.33
N ILE A 198 16.78 -11.84 0.43
CA ILE A 198 17.52 -11.94 1.70
C ILE A 198 16.69 -11.29 2.81
N ILE A 199 16.37 -12.07 3.84
CA ILE A 199 15.61 -11.61 5.01
C ILE A 199 16.55 -11.55 6.21
N GLY A 200 16.66 -10.36 6.82
CA GLY A 200 17.59 -10.07 7.91
C GLY A 200 17.24 -10.73 9.24
N GLU A 201 18.23 -10.82 10.12
CA GLU A 201 18.08 -11.40 11.45
C GLU A 201 16.99 -10.66 12.27
N ARG A 202 16.17 -11.37 13.03
CA ARG A 202 15.10 -10.78 13.88
C ARG A 202 14.12 -9.85 13.13
N SER A 203 13.96 -10.02 11.82
CA SER A 203 13.00 -9.26 11.01
C SER A 203 11.70 -10.04 10.79
N LEU A 204 10.57 -9.38 10.54
CA LEU A 204 9.26 -10.03 10.22
C LEU A 204 8.57 -10.80 11.36
N ASN A 205 9.28 -11.43 12.29
CA ASN A 205 8.75 -12.09 13.49
C ASN A 205 7.58 -13.07 13.25
N GLU A 206 6.33 -12.60 13.35
CA GLU A 206 5.11 -13.38 13.16
C GLU A 206 4.56 -13.31 11.72
N ALA A 207 5.20 -12.56 10.82
CA ALA A 207 4.69 -12.30 9.48
C ALA A 207 4.47 -13.60 8.69
N HIS A 208 3.35 -13.66 7.98
CA HIS A 208 3.16 -14.65 6.93
C HIS A 208 4.02 -14.30 5.72
N PHE A 209 4.67 -15.30 5.13
CA PHE A 209 5.53 -15.09 3.97
C PHE A 209 5.11 -15.93 2.78
N GLU A 210 5.03 -15.28 1.64
CA GLU A 210 4.67 -15.87 0.36
C GLU A 210 5.64 -15.37 -0.71
N LEU A 211 6.30 -16.31 -1.38
CA LEU A 211 7.14 -16.04 -2.55
C LEU A 211 6.70 -16.96 -3.69
N SER A 212 6.21 -16.37 -4.79
CA SER A 212 5.64 -17.12 -5.89
C SER A 212 5.88 -16.52 -7.27
N TYR A 213 5.84 -17.37 -8.31
CA TYR A 213 5.89 -16.96 -9.72
C TYR A 213 7.06 -16.02 -10.06
N SER A 214 8.25 -16.32 -9.55
CA SER A 214 9.44 -15.47 -9.68
C SER A 214 10.68 -16.33 -9.92
N PRO A 215 11.66 -15.90 -10.75
CA PRO A 215 12.85 -16.68 -11.07
C PRO A 215 13.94 -16.53 -10.00
N VAL A 216 13.56 -16.58 -8.71
CA VAL A 216 14.50 -16.47 -7.59
C VAL A 216 15.45 -17.66 -7.64
N GLN A 217 16.75 -17.40 -7.55
CA GLN A 217 17.84 -18.39 -7.55
C GLN A 217 18.26 -18.72 -6.12
N ASP A 218 18.33 -17.69 -5.27
CA ASP A 218 18.78 -17.80 -3.88
C ASP A 218 17.76 -17.16 -2.92
N LEU A 219 17.34 -17.97 -1.95
CA LEU A 219 16.54 -17.52 -0.80
C LEU A 219 17.33 -17.74 0.49
N THR A 220 17.63 -16.64 1.19
CA THR A 220 18.30 -16.68 2.51
C THR A 220 17.44 -16.05 3.59
N ILE A 221 17.09 -16.83 4.60
CA ILE A 221 16.38 -16.39 5.80
C ILE A 221 17.34 -16.44 6.98
N ASN A 222 17.69 -15.28 7.53
CA ASN A 222 18.62 -15.19 8.67
C ASN A 222 17.97 -15.57 10.00
N GLU A 223 18.80 -15.71 11.03
CA GLU A 223 18.39 -16.23 12.34
C GLU A 223 17.24 -15.41 12.95
N ASN A 224 16.26 -16.10 13.53
CA ASN A 224 15.11 -15.49 14.20
C ASN A 224 14.27 -14.53 13.34
N ALA A 225 14.39 -14.53 12.01
CA ALA A 225 13.54 -13.69 11.18
C ALA A 225 12.06 -14.03 11.42
N PHE A 226 11.62 -15.19 10.95
CA PHE A 226 10.25 -15.66 11.14
C PHE A 226 10.07 -16.44 12.44
N SER A 227 10.62 -15.94 13.56
CA SER A 227 10.75 -16.74 14.80
C SER A 227 9.42 -17.33 15.30
N ALA A 228 8.31 -16.62 15.10
CA ALA A 228 6.98 -17.01 15.55
C ALA A 228 5.95 -17.09 14.41
N SER A 229 6.39 -17.07 13.15
CA SER A 229 5.50 -17.22 12.01
C SER A 229 4.94 -18.63 11.91
N SER A 230 3.68 -18.73 11.49
CA SER A 230 2.96 -19.99 11.26
C SER A 230 2.73 -20.30 9.78
N GLN A 231 3.01 -19.37 8.86
CA GLN A 231 2.73 -19.53 7.44
C GLN A 231 3.93 -19.19 6.57
N PHE A 232 4.29 -20.14 5.71
CA PHE A 232 5.38 -20.03 4.77
C PHE A 232 5.01 -20.78 3.49
N ILE A 233 5.00 -20.05 2.37
CA ILE A 233 4.53 -20.54 1.07
C ILE A 233 5.58 -20.22 0.01
N LEU A 234 6.06 -21.25 -0.68
CA LEU A 234 6.95 -21.14 -1.84
C LEU A 234 6.36 -21.94 -3.00
N VAL A 235 5.97 -21.26 -4.09
CA VAL A 235 5.26 -21.91 -5.20
C VAL A 235 5.75 -21.36 -6.53
N ASP A 236 5.98 -22.25 -7.50
CA ASP A 236 6.32 -21.87 -8.88
C ASP A 236 7.57 -20.97 -8.96
N LEU A 237 8.69 -21.46 -8.41
CA LEU A 237 9.99 -20.79 -8.47
C LEU A 237 10.95 -21.64 -9.34
N PRO A 238 10.89 -21.48 -10.68
CA PRO A 238 11.55 -22.40 -11.62
C PRO A 238 13.08 -22.36 -11.59
N ALA A 239 13.66 -21.28 -11.05
CA ALA A 239 15.11 -21.07 -11.01
C ALA A 239 15.72 -21.28 -9.61
N LEU A 240 14.91 -21.61 -8.59
CA LEU A 240 15.37 -21.67 -7.21
C LEU A 240 16.25 -22.90 -7.01
N SER A 241 17.56 -22.69 -6.88
CA SER A 241 18.54 -23.77 -6.71
C SER A 241 18.91 -24.02 -5.25
N SER A 242 18.91 -22.96 -4.43
CA SER A 242 19.35 -23.03 -3.04
C SER A 242 18.39 -22.28 -2.10
N MET A 243 18.04 -22.96 -0.99
CA MET A 243 17.32 -22.36 0.13
C MET A 243 18.09 -22.54 1.43
N GLN A 244 18.29 -21.43 2.14
CA GLN A 244 19.05 -21.40 3.39
C GLN A 244 18.23 -20.74 4.49
N PHE A 245 17.96 -21.49 5.55
CA PHE A 245 17.31 -21.03 6.76
C PHE A 245 18.27 -21.12 7.92
N HIS A 246 18.75 -19.97 8.40
CA HIS A 246 19.50 -19.90 9.65
C HIS A 246 18.57 -20.11 10.85
N GLY A 247 19.14 -20.28 12.05
CA GLY A 247 18.44 -20.90 13.18
C GLY A 247 17.15 -20.19 13.67
N ASN A 248 16.34 -20.95 14.41
CA ASN A 248 15.13 -20.50 15.11
C ASN A 248 14.07 -19.81 14.22
N ASN A 249 13.87 -20.29 12.99
CA ASN A 249 12.79 -19.80 12.13
C ASN A 249 11.57 -20.72 12.16
N PHE A 250 10.38 -20.13 12.02
CA PHE A 250 9.10 -20.83 11.87
C PHE A 250 8.76 -21.78 13.02
N ALA A 251 8.98 -21.36 14.27
CA ALA A 251 8.75 -22.22 15.43
C ALA A 251 7.27 -22.62 15.64
N LYS A 252 6.33 -21.83 15.10
CA LYS A 252 4.88 -22.09 15.17
C LYS A 252 4.30 -22.65 13.86
N ALA A 253 5.12 -22.88 12.83
CA ALA A 253 4.64 -23.43 11.57
C ALA A 253 4.36 -24.92 11.72
N HIS A 254 3.17 -25.32 11.25
CA HIS A 254 2.74 -26.72 11.23
C HIS A 254 2.86 -27.32 9.82
N THR A 255 2.85 -26.47 8.80
CA THR A 255 3.02 -26.88 7.41
C THR A 255 4.02 -25.97 6.73
N PHE A 256 4.82 -26.55 5.86
CA PHE A 256 5.69 -25.83 4.94
C PHE A 256 5.26 -26.22 3.53
N ASN A 257 4.53 -25.32 2.88
CA ASN A 257 3.95 -25.57 1.57
C ASN A 257 4.93 -25.16 0.47
N VAL A 258 5.51 -26.17 -0.18
CA VAL A 258 6.48 -26.00 -1.26
C VAL A 258 6.06 -26.80 -2.48
N ALA A 259 5.87 -26.11 -3.60
CA ALA A 259 5.47 -26.76 -4.83
C ALA A 259 6.16 -26.19 -6.06
N ASN A 260 6.45 -27.06 -7.04
CA ASN A 260 7.01 -26.73 -8.34
C ASN A 260 8.34 -25.95 -8.26
N LEU A 261 9.33 -26.60 -7.67
CA LEU A 261 10.72 -26.11 -7.56
C LEU A 261 11.69 -27.01 -8.36
N PRO A 262 11.59 -27.05 -9.70
CA PRO A 262 12.28 -28.04 -10.54
C PRO A 262 13.82 -27.90 -10.57
N ALA A 263 14.36 -26.76 -10.13
CA ALA A 263 15.80 -26.49 -10.07
C ALA A 263 16.42 -26.67 -8.68
N LEU A 264 15.62 -26.99 -7.66
CA LEU A 264 16.08 -27.01 -6.28
C LEU A 264 17.00 -28.20 -6.00
N THR A 265 18.25 -27.91 -5.66
CA THR A 265 19.28 -28.91 -5.33
C THR A 265 19.71 -28.85 -3.88
N ASP A 266 19.70 -27.67 -3.28
CA ASP A 266 20.26 -27.43 -1.95
C ASP A 266 19.19 -26.90 -0.99
N PHE A 267 18.96 -27.65 0.09
CA PHE A 267 18.11 -27.24 1.20
C PHE A 267 18.89 -27.30 2.51
N THR A 268 19.05 -26.16 3.16
CA THR A 268 19.70 -26.03 4.46
C THR A 268 18.74 -25.41 5.46
N ALA A 269 18.53 -26.10 6.58
CA ALA A 269 17.82 -25.57 7.74
C ALA A 269 18.70 -25.77 8.98
N ASP A 270 19.19 -24.69 9.55
CA ASP A 270 20.01 -24.67 10.75
C ASP A 270 19.19 -25.04 12.00
N TYR A 271 19.80 -24.87 13.17
CA TYR A 271 19.25 -25.31 14.44
C TYR A 271 17.84 -24.76 14.72
N LYS A 272 16.94 -25.61 15.23
CA LYS A 272 15.59 -25.23 15.71
C LYS A 272 14.66 -24.60 14.66
N CYS A 273 14.93 -24.77 13.37
CA CYS A 273 14.01 -24.35 12.30
C CYS A 273 12.86 -25.36 12.13
N PHE A 274 11.66 -24.86 11.80
CA PHE A 274 10.52 -25.72 11.40
C PHE A 274 10.20 -26.83 12.42
N ARG A 275 10.32 -26.54 13.72
CA ARG A 275 10.33 -27.58 14.77
C ARG A 275 9.20 -28.59 14.67
N GLN A 276 7.98 -28.13 14.37
CA GLN A 276 6.76 -28.92 14.32
C GLN A 276 6.18 -29.02 12.90
N ALA A 277 6.90 -28.50 11.89
CA ALA A 277 6.33 -28.37 10.56
C ALA A 277 6.44 -29.68 9.79
N GLU A 278 5.35 -30.06 9.13
CA GLU A 278 5.37 -31.01 8.04
C GLU A 278 5.82 -30.29 6.76
N VAL A 279 6.95 -30.72 6.24
CA VAL A 279 7.57 -30.18 5.04
C VAL A 279 7.35 -31.13 3.89
N LEU A 280 6.58 -30.68 2.89
CA LEU A 280 6.33 -31.45 1.69
C LEU A 280 7.00 -30.75 0.51
N PHE A 281 7.95 -31.44 -0.12
CA PHE A 281 8.47 -31.08 -1.42
C PHE A 281 7.70 -31.85 -2.49
N ALA A 282 6.70 -31.20 -3.07
CA ALA A 282 5.87 -31.79 -4.12
C ALA A 282 6.46 -31.57 -5.52
N ASN A 283 6.06 -32.43 -6.46
CA ASN A 283 6.36 -32.34 -7.89
C ASN A 283 7.84 -32.57 -8.27
N ASP A 284 8.42 -33.69 -7.83
CA ASP A 284 9.76 -34.17 -8.23
C ASP A 284 10.91 -33.22 -7.86
N PRO A 285 11.20 -33.05 -6.55
CA PRO A 285 12.32 -32.23 -6.10
C PRO A 285 13.65 -32.87 -6.50
N LYS A 286 14.52 -32.11 -7.19
CA LYS A 286 15.87 -32.55 -7.56
C LYS A 286 16.90 -32.34 -6.44
N LEU A 287 16.46 -32.48 -5.18
CA LEU A 287 17.27 -32.22 -4.00
C LEU A 287 18.48 -33.17 -3.97
N ALA A 288 19.67 -32.60 -4.02
CA ALA A 288 20.95 -33.31 -3.92
C ALA A 288 21.57 -33.19 -2.53
N HIS A 289 21.35 -32.05 -1.86
CA HIS A 289 21.95 -31.74 -0.57
C HIS A 289 20.90 -31.25 0.42
N ILE A 290 20.69 -32.04 1.47
CA ILE A 290 19.81 -31.70 2.60
C ILE A 290 20.69 -31.60 3.85
N ARG A 291 20.75 -30.40 4.45
CA ARG A 291 21.51 -30.13 5.67
C ARG A 291 20.55 -29.68 6.76
N LEU A 292 20.42 -30.47 7.82
CA LEU A 292 19.56 -30.19 8.97
C LEU A 292 20.42 -30.00 10.23
N GLY A 293 20.30 -28.84 10.85
CA GLY A 293 20.96 -28.51 12.11
C GLY A 293 20.25 -29.10 13.32
N THR A 294 20.87 -28.97 14.50
CA THR A 294 20.36 -29.52 15.76
C THR A 294 18.95 -29.03 16.07
N GLY A 295 18.00 -29.95 16.19
CA GLY A 295 16.60 -29.64 16.51
C GLY A 295 15.80 -28.99 15.36
N ALA A 296 16.34 -28.94 14.15
CA ALA A 296 15.56 -28.66 12.95
C ALA A 296 14.55 -29.79 12.73
N MET A 297 13.29 -29.45 12.46
CA MET A 297 12.21 -30.43 12.20
C MET A 297 12.10 -31.51 13.29
N GLN A 298 12.40 -31.17 14.54
CA GLN A 298 12.52 -32.14 15.65
C GLN A 298 11.23 -32.96 15.90
N GLU A 299 10.08 -32.33 15.73
CA GLU A 299 8.73 -32.90 15.91
C GLU A 299 7.95 -32.93 14.58
N GLY A 300 8.59 -32.46 13.49
CA GLY A 300 8.01 -32.38 12.16
C GLY A 300 8.39 -33.55 11.27
N THR A 301 8.00 -33.49 10.01
CA THR A 301 8.38 -34.47 8.99
C THR A 301 8.91 -33.78 7.75
N LEU A 302 9.78 -34.48 7.01
CA LEU A 302 10.25 -34.06 5.69
C LEU A 302 9.87 -35.14 4.69
N THR A 303 8.97 -34.79 3.77
CA THR A 303 8.44 -35.69 2.75
C THR A 303 8.86 -35.19 1.37
N LEU A 304 9.39 -36.11 0.57
CA LEU A 304 9.76 -35.87 -0.82
C LEU A 304 8.79 -36.66 -1.71
N GLU A 305 7.97 -35.96 -2.48
CA GLU A 305 7.02 -36.58 -3.40
C GLU A 305 7.59 -36.53 -4.82
N ALA A 306 8.01 -37.70 -5.31
CA ALA A 306 8.31 -37.89 -6.71
C ALA A 306 7.03 -37.71 -7.53
N ARG A 307 7.11 -37.14 -8.74
CA ARG A 307 5.95 -37.12 -9.65
C ARG A 307 5.45 -38.55 -9.83
N GLY A 308 4.20 -38.81 -9.45
CA GLY A 308 3.50 -40.02 -9.81
C GLY A 308 3.51 -40.19 -11.33
N ALA A 309 3.71 -41.43 -11.80
CA ALA A 309 3.64 -41.77 -13.20
C ALA A 309 2.18 -41.68 -13.72
N GLU A 310 1.70 -40.48 -14.00
CA GLU A 310 0.42 -40.16 -14.66
C GLU A 310 0.67 -38.88 -15.47
N GLU A 311 0.52 -38.76 -16.79
CA GLU A 311 -0.01 -39.62 -17.84
C GLU A 311 0.89 -39.45 -19.08
N ALA A 312 1.52 -40.54 -19.55
CA ALA A 312 1.95 -40.65 -20.93
C ALA A 312 0.88 -41.48 -21.67
N ARG A 313 -0.20 -40.82 -22.10
CA ARG A 313 -1.15 -41.34 -23.08
C ARG A 313 -1.56 -40.24 -24.04
#